data_AF-A0A8J9SXN1-F1
#
_entry.id   AF-A0A8J9SXN1-F1
#
_cell.length_a   1.000
_cell.length_b   1.000
_cell.length_c   1.000
_cell.angle_alpha   90.00
_cell.angle_beta   90.00
_cell.angle_gamma   90.00
#
_symmetry.space_group_name_H-M   'P 1'
#
loop_
_entity.id
_entity.type
_entity.pdbx_description
1 polymer ?
#
loop_
_entity_poly.entity_id
_entity_poly.type
_entity_poly.pdbx_seq_one_letter_code
_entity_poly.pdbx_strand_id
1 'polypeptide(L)'
;TRGLLTTSETNSALADQAATCLMDNSEMLEEYFSIAIEKDDLGRIMLKGLPVLLEGHCPQPHGLALFLLRLATEVDWSEERLCFHGVCRELGAYYSQLPSDNEALESFIRHTLFPAISTLTVPPTVLEEEGCFQSVTKLSKLFRVFERC
;
A
#
# COMPACT_ATOMS: atom_id res chain seq x y z
N THR A 1 -15.25 -24.37 11.19
CA THR A 1 -14.67 -24.15 12.53
C THR A 1 -14.00 -22.79 12.53
N ARG A 2 -14.40 -21.89 13.45
CA ARG A 2 -13.74 -20.60 13.80
C ARG A 2 -13.71 -19.52 12.71
N GLY A 3 -14.19 -18.30 12.91
CA GLY A 3 -14.83 -17.67 14.05
C GLY A 3 -15.43 -16.37 13.55
N LEU A 4 -16.75 -16.26 13.57
CA LEU A 4 -17.44 -14.99 13.45
C LEU A 4 -17.12 -14.23 14.74
N LEU A 5 -16.29 -13.18 14.62
CA LEU A 5 -16.19 -12.18 15.68
C LEU A 5 -17.61 -11.66 15.89
N THR A 6 -18.19 -11.97 17.04
CA THR A 6 -19.42 -11.32 17.50
C THR A 6 -19.11 -9.83 17.51
N THR A 7 -19.78 -9.07 16.65
CA THR A 7 -19.65 -7.61 16.58
C THR A 7 -20.01 -7.04 17.94
N SER A 8 -19.00 -6.81 18.77
CA SER A 8 -19.07 -5.95 19.93
C SER A 8 -19.59 -4.60 19.46
N GLU A 9 -20.56 -4.00 20.15
CA GLU A 9 -21.12 -2.68 19.82
C GLU A 9 -20.01 -1.62 19.58
N THR A 10 -18.85 -1.81 20.23
CA THR A 10 -17.65 -1.00 20.03
C THR A 10 -17.08 -1.05 18.61
N ASN A 11 -17.06 -2.23 17.96
CA ASN A 11 -16.42 -2.40 16.65
C ASN A 11 -17.28 -1.82 15.53
N SER A 12 -18.60 -1.93 15.65
CA SER A 12 -19.52 -1.26 14.72
C SER A 12 -19.39 0.25 14.85
N ALA A 13 -19.39 0.77 16.09
CA ALA A 13 -19.23 2.21 16.32
C ALA A 13 -17.90 2.75 15.78
N LEU A 14 -16.80 2.00 15.92
CA LEU A 14 -15.51 2.37 15.34
C LEU A 14 -15.53 2.38 13.81
N ALA A 15 -16.18 1.38 13.19
CA ALA A 15 -16.33 1.33 11.74
C ALA A 15 -17.16 2.52 11.22
N ASP A 16 -18.23 2.88 11.91
CA ASP A 16 -19.08 4.02 11.56
C ASP A 16 -18.34 5.36 11.71
N GLN A 17 -17.52 5.50 12.76
CA GLN A 17 -16.65 6.67 12.95
C GLN A 17 -15.60 6.78 11.85
N ALA A 18 -14.93 5.68 11.52
CA ALA A 18 -13.95 5.64 10.44
C ALA A 18 -14.59 5.97 9.09
N ALA A 19 -15.76 5.40 8.78
CA ALA A 19 -16.48 5.68 7.55
C ALA A 19 -16.89 7.16 7.45
N THR A 20 -17.37 7.74 8.56
CA THR A 20 -17.74 9.17 8.62
C THR A 20 -16.51 10.06 8.40
N CYS A 21 -15.39 9.76 9.07
CA CYS A 21 -14.12 10.49 8.89
C CYS A 21 -13.65 10.48 7.43
N LEU A 22 -13.70 9.33 6.76
CA LEU A 22 -13.32 9.22 5.36
C LEU A 22 -14.29 9.94 4.43
N MET A 23 -15.58 9.95 4.76
CA MET A 23 -16.59 10.69 4.00
C MET A 23 -16.40 12.21 4.15
N ASP A 24 -16.06 12.70 5.34
CA ASP A 24 -15.84 14.13 5.57
C ASP A 24 -14.63 14.67 4.79
N ASN A 25 -13.67 13.79 4.48
CA ASN A 25 -12.46 14.12 3.72
C ASN A 25 -12.51 13.61 2.25
N SER A 26 -13.66 13.13 1.76
CA SER A 26 -13.74 12.41 0.48
C SER A 26 -13.39 13.27 -0.73
N GLU A 27 -13.78 14.55 -0.73
CA GLU A 27 -13.51 15.49 -1.84
C GLU A 27 -12.00 15.67 -2.06
N MET A 28 -11.25 15.87 -0.97
CA MET A 28 -9.80 15.99 -0.97
C MET A 28 -9.12 14.68 -1.41
N LEU A 29 -9.60 13.55 -0.90
CA LEU A 29 -9.09 12.22 -1.24
C LEU A 29 -9.28 11.89 -2.73
N GLU A 30 -10.39 12.31 -3.33
CA GLU A 30 -10.65 12.14 -4.75
C GLU A 30 -9.76 13.08 -5.58
N GLU A 31 -9.70 14.37 -5.24
CA GLU A 31 -8.96 15.38 -5.99
C GLU A 31 -7.46 15.10 -6.04
N TYR A 32 -6.83 14.81 -4.90
CA TYR A 32 -5.37 14.66 -4.82
C TYR A 32 -4.87 13.23 -4.97
N PHE A 33 -5.66 12.24 -4.52
CA PHE A 33 -5.21 10.85 -4.43
C PHE A 33 -6.04 9.89 -5.30
N SER A 34 -7.05 10.38 -6.02
CA SER A 34 -7.95 9.53 -6.83
C SER A 34 -8.60 8.39 -6.03
N ILE A 35 -8.85 8.62 -4.73
CA ILE A 35 -9.61 7.72 -3.87
C ILE A 35 -11.05 8.23 -3.85
N ALA A 36 -11.91 7.60 -4.65
CA ALA A 36 -13.29 8.03 -4.79
C ALA A 36 -14.20 7.34 -3.77
N ILE A 37 -14.81 8.12 -2.88
CA ILE A 37 -15.76 7.65 -1.87
C ILE A 37 -17.07 8.41 -2.06
N GLU A 38 -18.16 7.67 -2.25
CA GLU A 38 -19.47 8.24 -2.55
C GLU A 38 -20.56 7.66 -1.63
N LYS A 39 -21.69 8.37 -1.53
CA LYS A 39 -22.91 7.84 -0.92
C LYS A 39 -23.82 7.26 -2.00
N ASP A 40 -24.29 6.04 -1.77
CA ASP A 40 -25.33 5.39 -2.58
C ASP A 40 -26.69 6.10 -2.38
N ASP A 41 -27.68 5.79 -3.22
CA ASP A 41 -29.05 6.31 -3.14
C ASP A 41 -29.72 6.02 -1.78
N LEU A 42 -29.25 4.97 -1.10
CA LEU A 42 -29.69 4.54 0.23
C LEU A 42 -28.90 5.20 1.38
N GLY A 43 -28.01 6.14 1.09
CA GLY A 43 -27.18 6.85 2.07
C GLY A 43 -26.00 6.03 2.62
N ARG A 44 -25.67 4.89 2.02
CA ARG A 44 -24.53 4.04 2.42
C ARG A 44 -23.24 4.56 1.81
N ILE A 45 -22.17 4.59 2.61
CA ILE A 45 -20.84 5.01 2.14
C ILE A 45 -20.19 3.86 1.36
N MET A 46 -19.70 4.15 0.16
CA MET A 46 -19.11 3.18 -0.75
C MET A 46 -17.81 3.72 -1.35
N LEU A 47 -16.77 2.88 -1.35
CA LEU A 47 -15.56 3.14 -2.13
C LEU A 47 -15.82 2.78 -3.60
N LYS A 48 -15.64 3.75 -4.49
CA LYS A 48 -15.83 3.60 -5.95
C LYS A 48 -14.52 3.37 -6.70
N GLY A 49 -13.43 3.95 -6.22
CA GLY A 49 -12.16 3.94 -6.94
C GLY A 49 -10.94 4.09 -6.04
N LEU A 50 -9.81 3.60 -6.55
CA LEU A 50 -8.48 3.72 -5.95
C LEU A 50 -7.47 4.16 -7.02
N PRO A 51 -6.37 4.81 -6.64
CA PRO A 51 -5.37 5.28 -7.59
C PRO A 51 -4.64 4.14 -8.32
N VAL A 52 -4.23 4.40 -9.56
CA VAL A 52 -3.29 3.52 -10.27
C VAL A 52 -1.89 4.09 -10.10
N LEU A 53 -1.13 3.58 -9.12
CA LEU A 53 0.23 4.08 -8.82
C LEU A 53 1.29 3.56 -9.80
N LEU A 54 1.09 2.35 -10.32
CA LEU A 54 1.98 1.73 -11.29
C LEU A 54 1.14 0.92 -12.28
N GLU A 55 1.41 1.11 -13.58
CA GLU A 55 0.69 0.39 -14.62
C GLU A 55 0.89 -1.12 -14.49
N GLY A 56 -0.21 -1.87 -14.55
CA GLY A 56 -0.19 -3.32 -14.36
C GLY A 56 -0.04 -3.78 -12.90
N HIS A 57 -0.01 -2.87 -11.93
CA HIS A 57 -0.05 -3.20 -10.50
C HIS A 57 -1.43 -2.92 -9.91
N CYS A 58 -1.95 -3.89 -9.14
CA CYS A 58 -3.19 -3.76 -8.40
C CYS A 58 -2.98 -4.35 -6.99
N PRO A 59 -3.31 -3.60 -5.92
CA PRO A 59 -3.13 -4.08 -4.56
C PRO A 59 -4.10 -5.21 -4.23
N GLN A 60 -3.75 -6.02 -3.23
CA GLN A 60 -4.57 -7.17 -2.86
C GLN A 60 -5.88 -6.74 -2.14
N PRO A 61 -7.06 -7.22 -2.59
CA PRO A 61 -8.33 -6.83 -1.97
C PRO A 61 -8.45 -7.16 -0.48
N HIS A 62 -7.74 -8.20 -0.01
CA HIS A 62 -7.74 -8.61 1.39
C HIS A 62 -7.14 -7.55 2.32
N GLY A 63 -6.23 -6.69 1.82
CA GLY A 63 -5.64 -5.60 2.58
C GLY A 63 -6.53 -4.37 2.68
N LEU A 64 -7.61 -4.29 1.88
CA LEU A 64 -8.42 -3.08 1.72
C LEU A 64 -9.06 -2.61 3.03
N ALA A 65 -9.64 -3.53 3.81
CA ALA A 65 -10.30 -3.19 5.06
C ALA A 65 -9.33 -2.58 6.08
N LEU A 66 -8.12 -3.13 6.16
CA LEU A 66 -7.08 -2.62 7.04
C LEU A 66 -6.54 -1.27 6.56
N PHE A 67 -6.37 -1.10 5.24
CA PHE A 67 -5.99 0.17 4.65
C PHE A 67 -6.99 1.28 4.99
N LEU A 68 -8.29 1.05 4.78
CA LEU A 68 -9.33 2.06 5.09
C LEU A 68 -9.37 2.40 6.58
N LEU A 69 -9.20 1.40 7.45
CA LEU A 69 -9.14 1.64 8.88
C LEU A 69 -7.93 2.51 9.26
N ARG A 70 -6.74 2.17 8.77
CA ARG A 70 -5.51 2.93 9.04
C ARG A 70 -5.54 4.33 8.42
N LEU A 71 -6.13 4.46 7.24
CA LEU A 71 -6.34 5.76 6.61
C LEU A 71 -7.18 6.67 7.53
N ALA A 72 -8.24 6.13 8.14
CA ALA A 72 -9.06 6.90 9.07
C ALA A 72 -8.38 7.18 10.43
N THR A 73 -7.59 6.24 10.96
CA THR A 73 -7.07 6.32 12.35
C THR A 73 -5.64 6.85 12.48
N GLU A 74 -4.78 6.60 11.49
CA GLU A 74 -3.34 6.92 11.56
C GLU A 74 -2.98 8.22 10.85
N VAL A 75 -3.88 8.77 10.03
CA VAL A 75 -3.66 10.04 9.33
C VAL A 75 -4.08 11.21 10.21
N ASP A 76 -3.18 12.18 10.35
CA ASP A 76 -3.49 13.46 10.99
C ASP A 76 -4.15 14.39 9.96
N TRP A 77 -5.46 14.59 10.08
CA TRP A 77 -6.25 15.46 9.19
C TRP A 77 -6.18 16.94 9.58
N SER A 78 -5.52 17.30 10.69
CA SER A 78 -5.51 18.67 11.20
C SER A 78 -4.44 19.55 10.56
N GLU A 79 -3.33 18.95 10.09
CA GLU A 79 -2.19 19.65 9.51
C GLU A 79 -1.91 19.12 8.10
N GLU A 80 -1.84 20.03 7.13
CA GLU A 80 -1.79 19.70 5.70
C GLU A 80 -0.62 18.79 5.34
N ARG A 81 0.59 19.13 5.82
CA ARG A 81 1.80 18.37 5.48
C ARG A 81 1.79 16.98 6.09
N LEU A 82 1.34 16.85 7.34
CA LEU A 82 1.19 15.56 8.01
C LEU A 82 0.08 14.71 7.37
N CYS A 83 -1.03 15.33 6.97
CA CYS A 83 -2.12 14.67 6.26
C CYS A 83 -1.63 14.03 4.96
N PHE A 84 -1.04 14.82 4.06
CA PHE A 84 -0.53 14.33 2.77
C PHE A 84 0.53 13.24 2.96
N HIS A 85 1.44 13.43 3.91
CA HIS A 85 2.44 12.43 4.23
C HIS A 85 1.81 11.13 4.77
N GLY A 86 0.81 11.23 5.64
CA GLY A 86 0.08 10.09 6.20
C GLY A 86 -0.65 9.29 5.12
N VAL A 87 -1.41 9.97 4.26
CA VAL A 87 -2.13 9.32 3.14
C VAL A 87 -1.16 8.61 2.20
N CYS A 88 -0.08 9.27 1.79
CA CYS A 88 0.96 8.67 0.95
C CYS A 88 1.61 7.44 1.61
N ARG A 89 1.86 7.49 2.93
CA ARG A 89 2.46 6.40 3.67
C ARG A 89 1.54 5.18 3.73
N GLU A 90 0.25 5.40 4.01
CA GLU A 90 -0.74 4.32 4.08
C GLU A 90 -1.05 3.73 2.70
N LEU A 91 -1.12 4.57 1.65
CA LEU A 91 -1.20 4.11 0.27
C LEU A 91 0.03 3.27 -0.10
N GLY A 92 1.24 3.76 0.20
CA GLY A 92 2.48 3.02 -0.07
C GLY A 92 2.51 1.67 0.65
N ALA A 93 2.11 1.62 1.92
CA ALA A 93 2.02 0.38 2.68
C ALA A 93 1.02 -0.60 2.05
N TYR A 94 -0.16 -0.13 1.63
CA TYR A 94 -1.17 -0.96 1.00
C TYR A 94 -0.70 -1.50 -0.37
N TYR A 95 -0.12 -0.65 -1.21
CA TYR A 95 0.37 -1.03 -2.54
C TYR A 95 1.70 -1.81 -2.51
N SER A 96 2.41 -1.84 -1.38
CA SER A 96 3.61 -2.67 -1.22
C SER A 96 3.31 -4.17 -1.07
N GLN A 97 2.03 -4.54 -0.91
CA GLN A 97 1.61 -5.94 -0.79
C GLN A 97 1.84 -6.68 -2.12
N LEU A 98 2.61 -7.76 -2.06
CA LEU A 98 2.95 -8.57 -3.22
C LEU A 98 1.97 -9.73 -3.40
N PRO A 99 1.77 -10.21 -4.65
CA PRO A 99 1.00 -11.43 -4.92
C PRO A 99 1.49 -12.62 -4.10
N SER A 100 0.55 -13.42 -3.57
CA SER A 100 0.88 -14.61 -2.76
C SER A 100 1.25 -15.82 -3.61
N ASP A 101 0.84 -15.84 -4.89
CA ASP A 101 1.11 -16.91 -5.84
C ASP A 101 2.52 -16.75 -6.43
N ASN A 102 3.34 -17.79 -6.35
CA ASN A 102 4.77 -17.72 -6.65
C ASN A 102 5.06 -17.46 -8.13
N GLU A 103 4.29 -18.07 -9.06
CA GLU A 103 4.49 -17.84 -10.49
C GLU A 103 4.11 -16.41 -10.90
N ALA A 104 2.96 -15.93 -10.40
CA ALA A 104 2.52 -14.55 -10.61
C ALA A 104 3.49 -13.55 -9.98
N LEU A 105 4.04 -13.85 -8.80
CA LEU A 105 5.00 -13.02 -8.10
C LEU A 105 6.30 -12.86 -8.87
N GLU A 106 6.89 -13.95 -9.37
CA GLU A 106 8.14 -13.89 -10.14
C GLU A 106 7.99 -13.04 -11.40
N SER A 107 6.89 -13.24 -12.13
CA SER A 107 6.59 -12.47 -13.34
C SER A 107 6.41 -10.97 -13.02
N PHE A 108 5.62 -10.66 -11.98
CA PHE A 108 5.37 -9.29 -11.53
C PHE A 108 6.66 -8.58 -11.09
N ILE A 109 7.49 -9.25 -10.29
CA ILE A 109 8.78 -8.71 -9.84
C ILE A 109 9.65 -8.39 -11.06
N ARG A 110 9.80 -9.33 -11.99
CA ARG A 110 10.70 -9.20 -13.14
C ARG A 110 10.25 -8.13 -14.12
N HIS A 111 8.95 -8.07 -14.43
CA HIS A 111 8.44 -7.31 -15.57
C HIS A 111 7.72 -6.02 -15.20
N THR A 112 7.32 -5.86 -13.94
CA THR A 112 6.61 -4.66 -13.47
C THR A 112 7.43 -3.94 -12.42
N LEU A 113 7.81 -4.62 -11.34
CA LEU A 113 8.43 -3.97 -10.18
C LEU A 113 9.88 -3.53 -10.44
N PHE A 114 10.75 -4.39 -10.97
CA PHE A 114 12.15 -4.03 -11.24
C PHE A 114 12.30 -2.89 -12.25
N PRO A 115 11.56 -2.87 -13.39
CA PRO A 115 11.57 -1.74 -14.30
C PRO A 115 11.09 -0.43 -13.66
N ALA A 116 10.07 -0.50 -12.79
CA ALA A 116 9.59 0.67 -12.07
C ALA A 116 10.64 1.17 -11.06
N ILE A 117 11.24 0.28 -10.28
CA ILE A 117 12.29 0.64 -9.31
C ILE A 117 13.47 1.31 -10.01
N SER A 118 13.95 0.75 -11.14
CA SER A 118 15.11 1.29 -11.84
C SER A 118 14.91 2.68 -12.45
N THR A 119 13.66 3.11 -12.64
CA THR A 119 13.32 4.37 -13.32
C THR A 119 12.66 5.41 -12.41
N LEU A 120 11.84 4.98 -11.45
CA LEU A 120 10.98 5.84 -10.64
C LEU A 120 11.46 6.04 -9.21
N THR A 121 12.39 5.21 -8.71
CA THR A 121 12.80 5.28 -7.30
C THR A 121 14.12 6.02 -7.10
N VAL A 122 14.12 6.92 -6.11
CA VAL A 122 15.35 7.49 -5.55
C VAL A 122 15.54 6.82 -4.18
N PRO A 123 16.52 5.90 -4.03
CA PRO A 123 16.67 5.14 -2.80
C PRO A 123 17.08 6.08 -1.64
N PRO A 124 16.31 6.13 -0.53
CA PRO A 124 16.70 6.89 0.64
C PRO A 124 17.88 6.23 1.35
N THR A 125 18.73 7.03 1.99
CA THR A 125 19.94 6.56 2.70
C THR A 125 19.63 5.55 3.82
N VAL A 126 18.45 5.64 4.41
CA VAL A 126 17.96 4.73 5.45
C VAL A 126 17.95 3.26 4.98
N LEU A 127 17.76 2.98 3.68
CA LEU A 127 17.79 1.59 3.18
C LEU A 127 19.16 0.92 3.30
N GLU A 128 20.23 1.70 3.29
CA GLU A 128 21.59 1.18 3.50
C GLU A 128 21.83 0.85 4.99
N GLU A 129 21.37 1.73 5.88
CA GLU A 129 21.53 1.59 7.33
C GLU A 129 20.72 0.43 7.90
N GLU A 130 19.50 0.21 7.40
CA GLU A 130 18.59 -0.86 7.83
C GLU A 130 18.93 -2.24 7.26
N GLY A 131 19.99 -2.34 6.44
CA GLY A 131 20.41 -3.61 5.85
C GLY A 131 19.45 -4.18 4.81
N CYS A 132 18.60 -3.34 4.19
CA CYS A 132 17.71 -3.73 3.10
C CYS A 132 18.49 -4.25 1.89
N PHE A 133 19.67 -3.69 1.65
CA PHE A 133 20.61 -4.15 0.63
C PHE A 133 21.84 -4.80 1.27
N GLN A 134 22.01 -6.11 1.05
CA GLN A 134 23.17 -6.84 1.52
C GLN A 134 24.01 -7.36 0.35
N SER A 135 25.31 -7.02 0.36
CA SER A 135 26.26 -7.57 -0.62
C SER A 135 26.61 -9.02 -0.27
N VAL A 136 26.00 -9.97 -0.98
CA VAL A 136 26.26 -11.41 -0.78
C VAL A 136 27.61 -11.83 -1.36
N THR A 137 27.94 -11.35 -2.57
CA THR A 137 29.20 -11.70 -3.25
C THR A 137 29.68 -10.61 -4.20
N LYS A 138 30.89 -10.77 -4.72
CA LYS A 138 31.51 -9.91 -5.74
C LYS A 138 32.03 -10.77 -6.88
N LEU A 139 31.89 -10.30 -8.12
CA LEU A 139 32.39 -11.01 -9.31
C LEU A 139 33.89 -11.32 -9.22
N SER A 140 34.69 -10.44 -8.60
CA SER A 140 36.12 -10.66 -8.38
C SER A 140 36.46 -11.87 -7.49
N LYS A 141 35.53 -12.30 -6.63
CA LYS A 141 35.66 -13.55 -5.85
C LYS A 141 35.24 -14.77 -6.68
N LEU A 142 34.16 -14.63 -7.45
CA LEU A 142 33.63 -15.72 -8.29
C LEU A 142 34.60 -16.12 -9.40
N PHE A 143 35.18 -15.14 -10.10
CA PHE A 143 36.12 -15.40 -11.21
C PHE A 143 37.46 -16.02 -10.77
N ARG A 144 37.75 -16.11 -9.47
CA ARG A 144 38.93 -16.84 -8.96
C ARG A 144 38.70 -18.35 -8.84
N VAL A 145 37.44 -18.78 -8.81
CA VAL A 145 37.04 -20.18 -8.61
C VAL A 145 36.44 -20.74 -9.90
N PHE A 146 35.67 -19.93 -10.63
CA PHE A 146 35.03 -20.31 -11.88
C PHE A 146 35.81 -19.74 -13.07
N GLU A 147 36.85 -20.46 -13.49
CA GLU A 147 37.60 -20.15 -14.71
C GLU A 147 37.02 -20.92 -15.91
N ARG A 148 37.32 -20.45 -17.13
CA ARG A 148 36.92 -21.14 -18.36
C ARG A 148 37.75 -22.42 -18.50
N CYS A 149 37.13 -23.50 -18.98
CA CYS A 149 37.82 -24.73 -19.34
C CYS A 149 38.91 -24.49 -20.38
#